data_AF-A0A936SRL6-F1
#
_entry.id   AF-A0A936SRL6-F1
#
_cell.length_a   1.000
_cell.length_b   1.000
_cell.length_c   1.000
_cell.angle_alpha   90.00
_cell.angle_beta   90.00
_cell.angle_gamma   90.00
#
_symmetry.space_group_name_H-M   'P 1'
#
loop_
_entity.id
_entity.type
_entity.pdbx_description
1 polymer ?
#
loop_
_entity_poly.entity_id
_entity_poly.type
_entity_poly.pdbx_seq_one_letter_code
_entity_poly.pdbx_strand_id
1 'polypeptide(L)'
;MGHIANRLMNTTLSVFVGFMLLLGCKSMPTLEQQEQLVQRENLVLDQITSRAVVNAWGGPPFYHSEFAYFFVMPDLSLIPRSRVASGEVPKGWRGGVHAGEGVYFAYPDRGWLLVFFDEHLVYREKLQPNELRTLAKAWAYEARFKTGIDEVSRP
;
A
#
# COMPACT_ATOMS: atom_id res chain seq x y z
N MET A 1 -52.38 -48.57 4.92
CA MET A 1 -51.03 -48.69 5.52
C MET A 1 -50.01 -48.67 4.39
N GLY A 2 -49.03 -47.74 4.45
CA GLY A 2 -47.75 -47.73 3.72
C GLY A 2 -47.81 -47.60 2.18
N HIS A 3 -47.06 -46.77 1.47
CA HIS A 3 -46.00 -45.82 1.78
C HIS A 3 -46.07 -44.70 0.73
N ILE A 4 -46.45 -43.50 1.15
CA ILE A 4 -46.26 -42.27 0.37
C ILE A 4 -45.10 -41.56 1.05
N ALA A 5 -43.90 -41.66 0.52
CA ALA A 5 -42.80 -40.73 0.79
C ALA A 5 -41.59 -41.08 -0.08
N ASN A 6 -40.93 -40.03 -0.57
CA ASN A 6 -39.53 -40.01 -1.01
C ASN A 6 -39.23 -40.50 -2.42
N ARG A 7 -39.67 -39.73 -3.43
CA ARG A 7 -38.88 -39.62 -4.66
C ARG A 7 -39.15 -38.32 -5.43
N LEU A 8 -38.96 -37.18 -4.78
CA LEU A 8 -38.98 -35.90 -5.49
C LEU A 8 -38.18 -34.83 -4.76
N MET A 9 -36.87 -35.03 -4.63
CA MET A 9 -35.96 -33.97 -4.19
C MET A 9 -34.54 -34.34 -4.58
N ASN A 10 -34.21 -34.21 -5.87
CA ASN A 10 -32.83 -34.30 -6.34
C ASN A 10 -32.66 -33.63 -7.71
N THR A 11 -33.13 -32.39 -7.87
CA THR A 11 -32.86 -31.64 -9.11
C THR A 11 -32.90 -30.12 -8.99
N THR A 12 -32.46 -29.53 -7.87
CA THR A 12 -32.38 -28.05 -7.76
C THR A 12 -31.31 -27.61 -6.77
N LEU A 13 -30.09 -28.15 -6.89
CA LEU A 13 -28.95 -27.68 -6.09
C LEU A 13 -27.64 -27.70 -6.90
N SER A 14 -27.57 -26.98 -8.02
CA SER A 14 -26.31 -26.86 -8.76
C SER A 14 -26.12 -25.58 -9.58
N VAL A 15 -26.89 -24.51 -9.34
CA VAL A 15 -26.68 -23.23 -10.06
C VAL A 15 -26.20 -22.09 -9.17
N PHE A 16 -26.29 -22.20 -7.84
CA PHE A 16 -25.87 -21.11 -6.94
C PHE A 16 -24.41 -21.16 -6.46
N VAL A 17 -23.66 -22.23 -6.75
CA VAL A 17 -22.26 -22.35 -6.32
C VAL A 17 -21.29 -21.66 -7.29
N GLY A 18 -21.70 -21.39 -8.54
CA GLY A 18 -20.83 -20.80 -9.57
C GLY A 18 -20.58 -19.29 -9.44
N PHE A 19 -21.41 -18.55 -8.68
CA PHE A 19 -21.29 -17.08 -8.59
C PHE A 19 -20.44 -16.60 -7.40
N MET A 20 -20.17 -17.48 -6.42
CA MET A 20 -19.38 -17.15 -5.22
C MET A 20 -17.86 -17.15 -5.45
N LEU A 21 -17.38 -17.65 -6.58
CA LEU A 21 -15.94 -17.70 -6.89
C LEU A 21 -15.40 -16.44 -7.60
N LEU A 22 -16.24 -15.43 -7.85
CA LEU A 22 -15.81 -14.12 -8.38
C LEU A 22 -15.63 -13.04 -7.31
N LEU A 23 -15.85 -13.37 -6.04
CA LEU A 23 -15.66 -12.45 -4.90
C LEU A 23 -14.19 -12.41 -4.49
N GLY A 24 -13.36 -11.64 -5.18
CA GLY A 24 -12.00 -11.43 -4.69
C GLY A 24 -11.10 -10.49 -5.49
N CYS A 25 -11.31 -10.33 -6.79
CA CYS A 25 -10.60 -9.29 -7.53
C CYS A 25 -11.25 -7.93 -7.22
N LYS A 26 -10.82 -7.30 -6.12
CA LYS A 26 -11.09 -5.88 -5.89
C LYS A 26 -10.45 -5.11 -7.06
N SER A 27 -11.26 -4.75 -8.04
CA SER A 27 -10.81 -3.87 -9.12
C SER A 27 -10.41 -2.53 -8.55
N MET A 28 -9.34 -1.93 -9.09
CA MET A 28 -8.96 -0.57 -8.76
C MET A 28 -10.16 0.39 -8.95
N PRO A 29 -10.54 1.20 -7.94
CA PRO A 29 -11.60 2.20 -8.10
C PRO A 29 -11.25 3.25 -9.17
N THR A 30 -12.26 3.95 -9.70
CA THR A 30 -12.00 5.08 -10.61
C THR A 30 -11.26 6.20 -9.89
N LEU A 31 -10.49 7.02 -10.61
CA LEU A 31 -9.70 8.11 -10.00
C LEU A 31 -10.56 9.01 -9.09
N GLU A 32 -11.75 9.39 -9.53
CA GLU A 32 -12.70 10.20 -8.74
C GLU A 32 -13.13 9.51 -7.44
N GLN A 33 -13.35 8.19 -7.48
CA GLN A 33 -13.65 7.40 -6.28
C GLN A 33 -12.43 7.35 -5.33
N GLN A 34 -11.23 7.20 -5.88
CA GLN A 34 -9.99 7.23 -5.08
C GLN A 34 -9.83 8.60 -4.40
N GLU A 35 -10.06 9.70 -5.12
CA GLU A 35 -10.01 11.05 -4.55
C GLU A 35 -11.03 11.23 -3.43
N GLN A 36 -12.27 10.73 -3.60
CA GLN A 36 -13.28 10.74 -2.53
C GLN A 36 -12.85 9.92 -1.30
N LEU A 37 -12.22 8.77 -1.51
CA LEU A 37 -11.65 7.97 -0.41
C LEU A 37 -10.58 8.77 0.33
N VAL A 38 -9.67 9.42 -0.40
CA VAL A 38 -8.61 10.26 0.17
C VAL A 38 -9.19 11.48 0.91
N GLN A 39 -10.16 12.19 0.35
CA GLN A 39 -10.81 13.34 1.00
C GLN A 39 -11.43 12.97 2.34
N ARG A 40 -11.97 11.74 2.47
CA ARG A 40 -12.53 11.21 3.72
C ARG A 40 -11.49 10.57 4.65
N GLU A 41 -10.21 10.70 4.32
CA GLU A 41 -9.08 9.99 4.97
C GLU A 41 -9.24 8.46 5.03
N ASN A 42 -10.06 7.88 4.15
CA ASN A 42 -10.22 6.44 4.03
C ASN A 42 -9.13 5.86 3.12
N LEU A 43 -7.91 5.81 3.65
CA LEU A 43 -6.70 5.44 2.92
C LEU A 43 -6.59 3.92 2.74
N VAL A 44 -7.45 3.35 1.92
CA VAL A 44 -7.47 1.91 1.66
C VAL A 44 -6.26 1.52 0.81
N LEU A 45 -5.50 0.53 1.29
CA LEU A 45 -4.34 -0.01 0.56
C LEU A 45 -4.77 -0.64 -0.76
N ASP A 46 -3.88 -0.60 -1.74
CA ASP A 46 -4.04 -1.15 -3.10
C ASP A 46 -5.21 -0.58 -3.92
N GLN A 47 -5.87 0.46 -3.41
CA GLN A 47 -7.02 1.11 -4.06
C GLN A 47 -6.81 2.61 -4.29
N ILE A 48 -5.66 3.15 -3.90
CA ILE A 48 -5.37 4.58 -3.98
C ILE A 48 -4.03 4.75 -4.68
N THR A 49 -4.02 5.60 -5.69
CA THR A 49 -2.80 6.00 -6.39
C THR A 49 -2.21 7.27 -5.80
N SER A 50 -0.91 7.50 -6.05
CA SER A 50 -0.24 8.75 -5.67
C SER A 50 -0.92 9.96 -6.32
N ARG A 51 -1.38 9.81 -7.57
CA ARG A 51 -2.15 10.82 -8.31
C ARG A 51 -3.43 11.21 -7.58
N ALA A 52 -4.22 10.23 -7.12
CA ALA A 52 -5.45 10.50 -6.39
C ALA A 52 -5.19 11.32 -5.11
N VAL A 53 -4.08 11.03 -4.41
CA VAL A 53 -3.70 11.80 -3.22
C VAL A 53 -3.34 13.24 -3.56
N VAL A 54 -2.51 13.44 -4.59
CA VAL A 54 -2.13 14.79 -5.03
C VAL A 54 -3.35 15.59 -5.49
N ASN A 55 -4.28 14.99 -6.21
CA ASN A 55 -5.51 15.66 -6.64
C ASN A 55 -6.42 16.04 -5.46
N ALA A 56 -6.58 15.13 -4.48
CA ALA A 56 -7.48 15.35 -3.35
C ALA A 56 -6.92 16.30 -2.27
N TRP A 57 -5.61 16.24 -2.00
CA TRP A 57 -4.97 16.95 -0.88
C TRP A 57 -3.94 18.00 -1.31
N GLY A 58 -3.61 18.08 -2.59
CA GLY A 58 -2.48 18.85 -3.10
C GLY A 58 -1.17 18.07 -3.03
N GLY A 59 -0.12 18.63 -3.66
CA GLY A 59 1.23 18.05 -3.63
C GLY A 59 1.74 17.86 -2.19
N PRO A 60 2.49 16.78 -1.91
CA PRO A 60 2.99 16.52 -0.57
C PRO A 60 4.02 17.58 -0.16
N PRO A 61 3.94 18.12 1.07
CA PRO A 61 4.96 19.04 1.59
C PRO A 61 6.38 18.45 1.54
N PHE A 62 6.49 17.13 1.69
CA PHE A 62 7.73 16.40 1.56
C PHE A 62 7.54 15.15 0.68
N TYR A 63 8.41 15.02 -0.31
CA TYR A 63 8.45 13.94 -1.28
C TYR A 63 9.82 13.25 -1.23
N HIS A 64 9.82 11.93 -1.32
CA HIS A 64 11.04 11.14 -1.50
C HIS A 64 10.77 9.93 -2.40
N SER A 65 11.77 9.55 -3.19
CA SER A 65 11.71 8.42 -4.11
C SER A 65 13.03 7.68 -4.01
N GLU A 66 12.97 6.37 -3.86
CA GLU A 66 14.15 5.51 -3.83
C GLU A 66 13.84 4.08 -4.25
N PHE A 67 14.87 3.38 -4.75
CA PHE A 67 14.83 1.94 -4.85
C PHE A 67 14.83 1.33 -3.44
N ALA A 68 13.69 0.77 -3.03
CA ALA A 68 13.44 0.28 -1.69
C ALA A 68 13.08 -1.20 -1.68
N TYR A 69 13.27 -1.82 -0.51
CA TYR A 69 12.83 -3.18 -0.22
C TYR A 69 11.57 -3.13 0.66
N PHE A 70 10.63 -4.02 0.35
CA PHE A 70 9.36 -4.17 1.05
C PHE A 70 9.24 -5.60 1.57
N PHE A 71 9.06 -5.75 2.87
CA PHE A 71 8.76 -7.04 3.46
C PHE A 71 7.33 -7.44 3.14
N VAL A 72 7.15 -8.63 2.56
CA VAL A 72 5.84 -9.20 2.25
C VAL A 72 5.35 -9.98 3.47
N MET A 73 4.28 -9.49 4.09
CA MET A 73 3.66 -10.13 5.25
C MET A 73 2.75 -11.30 4.84
N PRO A 74 2.39 -12.21 5.75
CA PRO A 74 1.51 -13.34 5.42
C PRO A 74 0.12 -12.94 4.91
N ASP A 75 -0.36 -11.75 5.25
CA ASP A 75 -1.62 -11.16 4.75
C ASP A 75 -1.42 -10.37 3.44
N LEU A 76 -0.25 -10.49 2.82
CA LEU A 76 0.19 -9.79 1.61
C LEU A 76 0.39 -8.28 1.77
N SER A 77 0.25 -7.74 2.98
CA SER A 77 0.63 -6.34 3.24
C SER A 77 2.14 -6.15 3.07
N LEU A 78 2.52 -4.95 2.62
CA LEU A 78 3.91 -4.58 2.41
C LEU A 78 4.37 -3.62 3.50
N ILE A 79 5.50 -3.94 4.13
CA ILE A 79 6.15 -3.05 5.09
C ILE A 79 7.46 -2.55 4.49
N PRO A 80 7.62 -1.24 4.23
CA PRO A 80 8.87 -0.70 3.71
C PRO A 80 9.99 -0.88 4.73
N ARG A 81 11.18 -1.25 4.25
CA ARG A 81 12.36 -1.50 5.09
C ARG A 81 12.74 -0.30 5.95
N SER A 82 12.50 0.92 5.47
CA SER A 82 12.75 2.19 6.19
C SER A 82 11.90 2.36 7.46
N ARG A 83 10.87 1.52 7.66
CA ARG A 83 10.02 1.51 8.86
C ARG A 83 10.36 0.39 9.84
N VAL A 84 11.39 -0.40 9.55
CA VAL A 84 11.88 -1.46 10.43
C VAL A 84 13.23 -1.05 11.01
N ALA A 85 13.46 -1.34 12.30
CA ALA A 85 14.74 -1.04 12.93
C ALA A 85 15.90 -1.76 12.22
N SER A 86 17.10 -1.18 12.31
CA SER A 86 18.25 -1.74 11.59
C SER A 86 18.65 -3.11 12.13
N GLY A 87 18.84 -4.08 11.23
CA GLY A 87 19.15 -5.46 11.59
C GLY A 87 17.93 -6.30 12.03
N GLU A 88 16.74 -5.71 12.10
CA GLU A 88 15.51 -6.40 12.45
C GLU A 88 14.64 -6.73 11.23
N VAL A 89 13.65 -7.59 11.46
CA VAL A 89 12.59 -7.94 10.49
C VAL A 89 11.22 -7.76 11.14
N PRO A 90 10.16 -7.47 10.38
CA PRO A 90 8.82 -7.37 10.95
C PRO A 90 8.40 -8.66 11.64
N LYS A 91 7.73 -8.54 12.79
CA LYS A 91 7.20 -9.68 13.52
C LYS A 91 6.21 -10.46 12.65
N GLY A 92 6.43 -11.76 12.50
CA GLY A 92 5.57 -12.65 11.71
C GLY A 92 5.89 -12.70 10.22
N TRP A 93 6.94 -11.99 9.78
CA TRP A 93 7.48 -12.11 8.42
C TRP A 93 7.99 -13.53 8.13
N ARG A 94 7.77 -14.01 6.89
CA ARG A 94 8.08 -15.40 6.47
C ARG A 94 9.09 -15.51 5.33
N GLY A 95 9.84 -14.43 5.04
CA GLY A 95 10.92 -14.45 4.05
C GLY A 95 10.63 -13.78 2.71
N GLY A 96 9.38 -13.38 2.42
CA GLY A 96 9.04 -12.73 1.15
C GLY A 96 9.49 -11.26 1.10
N VAL A 97 10.15 -10.85 0.01
CA VAL A 97 10.57 -9.45 -0.21
C VAL A 97 10.24 -9.03 -1.63
N HIS A 98 9.69 -7.83 -1.78
CA HIS A 98 9.63 -7.12 -3.07
C HIS A 98 10.67 -6.00 -3.08
N ALA A 99 11.18 -5.67 -4.27
CA ALA A 99 12.14 -4.58 -4.46
C ALA A 99 11.76 -3.79 -5.71
N GLY A 100 11.92 -2.46 -5.63
CA GLY A 100 11.59 -1.55 -6.73
C GLY A 100 11.47 -0.11 -6.24
N GLU A 101 10.93 0.77 -7.08
CA GLU A 101 10.82 2.19 -6.75
C GLU A 101 9.71 2.44 -5.73
N GLY A 102 10.09 2.85 -4.53
CA GLY A 102 9.18 3.30 -3.49
C GLY A 102 9.03 4.82 -3.51
N VAL A 103 7.80 5.31 -3.55
CA VAL A 103 7.48 6.74 -3.50
C VAL A 103 6.85 7.08 -2.15
N TYR A 104 7.40 8.06 -1.45
CA TYR A 104 7.03 8.42 -0.09
C TYR A 104 6.48 9.85 -0.05
N PHE A 105 5.27 10.00 0.47
CA PHE A 105 4.63 11.29 0.74
C PHE A 105 4.50 11.48 2.24
N ALA A 106 5.00 12.60 2.76
CA ALA A 106 4.75 13.01 4.14
C ALA A 106 3.94 14.30 4.19
N TYR A 107 2.80 14.24 4.89
CA TYR A 107 1.90 15.37 5.16
C TYR A 107 1.87 15.66 6.67
N PRO A 108 2.82 16.46 7.22
CA PRO A 108 2.87 16.77 8.64
C PRO A 108 1.57 17.35 9.19
N ASP A 109 0.91 18.24 8.44
CA ASP A 109 -0.31 18.90 8.88
C ASP A 109 -1.51 17.95 8.94
N ARG A 110 -1.43 16.80 8.24
CA ARG A 110 -2.43 15.71 8.30
C ARG A 110 -1.98 14.53 9.16
N GLY A 111 -0.72 14.53 9.62
CA GLY A 111 -0.11 13.46 10.40
C GLY A 111 0.03 12.14 9.64
N TRP A 112 0.16 12.17 8.31
CA TRP A 112 0.24 10.95 7.48
C TRP A 112 1.59 10.80 6.79
N LEU A 113 2.18 9.60 6.91
CA LEU A 113 3.16 9.05 5.98
C LEU A 113 2.45 8.06 5.07
N LEU A 114 2.60 8.23 3.75
CA LEU A 114 2.06 7.35 2.72
C LEU A 114 3.20 6.84 1.86
N VAL A 115 3.19 5.54 1.56
CA VAL A 115 4.20 4.90 0.73
C VAL A 115 3.53 4.14 -0.39
N PHE A 116 3.98 4.42 -1.61
CA PHE A 116 3.48 3.84 -2.82
C PHE A 116 4.54 2.93 -3.44
N PHE A 117 4.08 1.82 -4.01
CA PHE A 117 4.88 0.87 -4.77
C PHE A 117 4.03 0.40 -5.95
N ASP A 118 4.62 0.33 -7.15
CA ASP A 118 3.89 0.08 -8.41
C ASP A 118 2.64 0.98 -8.55
N GLU A 119 2.80 2.27 -8.26
CA GLU A 119 1.73 3.31 -8.30
C GLU A 119 0.59 3.14 -7.28
N HIS A 120 0.62 2.12 -6.42
CA HIS A 120 -0.43 1.83 -5.45
C HIS A 120 0.00 2.16 -4.03
N LEU A 121 -0.93 2.64 -3.20
CA LEU A 121 -0.71 2.86 -1.78
C LEU A 121 -0.55 1.50 -1.08
N VAL A 122 0.66 1.18 -0.64
CA VAL A 122 0.97 -0.12 -0.02
C VAL A 122 1.22 -0.03 1.47
N TYR A 123 1.56 1.16 1.98
CA TYR A 123 1.75 1.39 3.40
C TYR A 123 1.30 2.79 3.80
N ARG A 124 0.73 2.90 4.99
CA ARG A 124 0.33 4.17 5.61
C ARG A 124 0.54 4.13 7.11
N GLU A 125 0.95 5.26 7.67
CA GLU A 125 1.21 5.38 9.10
C GLU A 125 0.83 6.76 9.61
N LYS A 126 0.11 6.81 10.73
CA LYS A 126 -0.10 8.05 11.48
C LYS A 126 1.16 8.33 12.29
N LEU A 127 1.70 9.52 12.14
CA LEU A 127 2.90 9.99 12.84
C LEU A 127 2.67 11.41 13.36
N GLN A 128 3.39 11.78 14.41
CA GLN A 128 3.38 13.15 14.90
C GLN A 128 4.03 14.09 13.86
N PRO A 129 3.60 15.36 13.76
CA PRO A 129 4.16 16.30 12.78
C PRO A 129 5.69 16.44 12.86
N ASN A 130 6.25 16.37 14.07
CA ASN A 130 7.70 16.45 14.29
C ASN A 130 8.45 15.19 13.82
N GLU A 131 7.83 14.02 13.90
CA GLU A 131 8.40 12.77 13.38
C GLU A 131 8.45 12.82 11.85
N LEU A 132 7.38 13.26 11.20
CA LEU A 132 7.32 13.44 9.75
C LEU A 132 8.35 14.46 9.24
N ARG A 133 8.54 15.57 9.95
CA ARG A 133 9.59 16.55 9.62
C ARG A 133 11.00 16.01 9.82
N THR A 134 11.20 15.18 10.86
CA THR A 134 12.49 14.52 11.09
C THR A 134 12.81 13.53 9.99
N LEU A 135 11.82 12.72 9.59
CA LEU A 135 11.93 11.80 8.46
C LEU A 135 12.29 12.55 7.16
N ALA A 136 11.60 13.66 6.87
CA ALA A 136 11.90 14.48 5.69
C ALA A 136 13.33 15.06 5.70
N LYS A 137 13.86 15.44 6.86
CA LYS A 137 15.26 15.88 6.99
C LYS A 137 16.24 14.75 6.69
N ALA A 138 15.93 13.51 7.11
CA ALA A 138 16.77 12.35 6.82
C ALA A 138 16.81 12.08 5.30
N TRP A 139 15.65 12.12 4.62
CA TRP A 139 15.60 12.00 3.15
C TRP A 139 16.43 13.08 2.44
N ALA A 140 16.32 14.33 2.89
CA ALA A 140 17.10 15.44 2.33
C ALA A 140 18.61 15.28 2.58
N TYR A 141 18.99 14.66 3.70
CA TYR A 141 20.39 14.34 3.99
C TYR A 141 20.89 13.25 3.04
N GLU A 142 20.19 12.12 2.94
CA GLU A 142 20.55 10.99 2.06
C GLU A 142 20.68 11.40 0.59
N ALA A 143 19.78 12.25 0.09
CA ALA A 143 19.82 12.77 -1.27
C ALA A 143 21.14 13.49 -1.60
N ARG A 144 21.75 14.16 -0.62
CA ARG A 144 23.03 14.88 -0.81
C ARG A 144 24.22 13.94 -0.95
N PHE A 145 24.15 12.74 -0.38
CA PHE A 145 25.23 11.75 -0.50
C PHE A 145 25.13 10.95 -1.79
N LYS A 146 23.90 10.66 -2.26
CA LYS A 146 23.70 10.04 -3.58
C LYS A 146 24.33 10.88 -4.70
N THR A 147 24.19 12.22 -4.65
CA THR A 147 24.77 13.11 -5.66
C THR A 147 26.31 13.20 -5.64
N GLY A 148 26.96 12.90 -4.51
CA GLY A 148 28.42 13.02 -4.38
C GLY A 148 29.22 11.85 -4.96
N ILE A 149 28.59 10.68 -5.14
CA ILE A 149 29.28 9.46 -5.61
C ILE A 149 29.23 9.35 -7.15
N ASP A 150 28.18 9.87 -7.78
CA ASP A 150 28.05 9.87 -9.25
C ASP A 150 28.95 10.92 -9.94
N GLU A 151 29.37 11.98 -9.25
CA GLU A 151 30.18 13.05 -9.83
C GLU A 151 31.67 12.67 -9.99
N VAL A 152 32.15 11.65 -9.28
CA VAL A 152 33.55 11.15 -9.36
C VAL A 152 33.74 10.13 -10.50
N SER A 153 32.67 9.76 -11.20
CA SER A 153 32.68 8.70 -12.23
C SER A 153 32.46 9.24 -13.65
N ARG A 154 33.08 10.37 -14.01
CA ARG A 154 33.28 10.75 -15.42
C ARG A 154 34.78 10.78 -15.76
N PRO A 155 35.20 10.09 -16.84
CA PRO A 155 36.60 10.05 -17.28
C PRO A 155 37.09 11.41 -17.79
#